data_AF-A0A0P7WDX1-F1
#
_entry.id   AF-A0A0P7WDX1-F1
#
_cell.length_a   1.000
_cell.length_b   1.000
_cell.length_c   1.000
_cell.angle_alpha   90.00
_cell.angle_beta   90.00
_cell.angle_gamma   90.00
#
_symmetry.space_group_name_H-M   'P 1'
#
loop_
_entity.id
_entity.type
_entity.pdbx_description
1 polymer ?
#
loop_
_entity_poly.entity_id
_entity_poly.type
_entity_poly.pdbx_seq_one_letter_code
_entity_poly.pdbx_strand_id
1 'polypeptide(L)'
;MTRLPPKAVSHPGLSLRPEGAVRVHRTLPEESAVAMVYDGTTQAVMMATPADITDFALGFSLGEGIVDDPAQIEEIEIAPQENGIEARMWLHPDRRAALEARRRYMAGPVGCGLCGIDSLSEATRPLPPVSGDALRLTRAEVAQAADALRAHQPLHDQTHASHAAGFLVPGQGIVMAREDVGRHNALDKLIGALARARVAPASGAFVLTSRLSVELVQKCAIAGGPALVAVSAPTAHALRLAEGAGITLAAFARGGGFDVYSHPHRITSEVTDVA
;
A
#
# COMPACT_ATOMS: atom_id res chain seq x y z
N MET A 1 -21.05 -22.20 1.99
CA MET A 1 -20.36 -20.90 2.09
C MET A 1 -18.88 -21.16 2.18
N THR A 2 -18.16 -20.94 1.08
CA THR A 2 -16.70 -21.06 1.03
C THR A 2 -16.12 -19.95 1.91
N ARG A 3 -15.27 -20.30 2.87
CA ARG A 3 -14.57 -19.31 3.71
C ARG A 3 -13.29 -18.87 2.99
N LEU A 4 -12.80 -17.67 3.29
CA LEU A 4 -11.47 -17.25 2.82
C LEU A 4 -10.39 -18.22 3.33
N PRO A 5 -9.32 -18.46 2.55
CA PRO A 5 -8.16 -19.20 3.03
C PRO A 5 -7.56 -18.57 4.29
N PRO A 6 -6.87 -19.34 5.14
CA PRO A 6 -6.16 -18.79 6.29
C PRO A 6 -5.05 -17.84 5.83
N LYS A 7 -4.66 -16.87 6.65
CA LYS A 7 -3.59 -15.91 6.32
C LYS A 7 -2.19 -16.56 6.28
N ALA A 8 -2.04 -17.68 6.96
CA ALA A 8 -0.80 -18.41 7.09
C ALA A 8 -1.06 -19.90 7.36
N VAL A 9 -0.13 -20.74 6.94
CA VAL A 9 -0.21 -22.20 7.01
C VAL A 9 1.09 -22.78 7.57
N SER A 10 0.98 -23.78 8.46
CA SER A 10 2.15 -24.47 9.01
C SER A 10 2.55 -25.63 8.10
N HIS A 11 3.78 -25.60 7.60
CA HIS A 11 4.32 -26.64 6.73
C HIS A 11 5.49 -27.37 7.37
N PRO A 12 5.57 -28.71 7.23
CA PRO A 12 6.75 -29.47 7.60
C PRO A 12 7.90 -29.17 6.62
N GLY A 13 9.13 -29.23 7.12
CA GLY A 13 10.33 -29.06 6.32
C GLY A 13 11.55 -29.74 6.94
N LEU A 14 12.69 -29.58 6.28
CA LEU A 14 13.98 -30.07 6.73
C LEU A 14 14.96 -28.90 6.83
N SER A 15 15.43 -28.61 8.04
CA SER A 15 16.50 -27.63 8.27
C SER A 15 17.84 -28.35 8.09
N LEU A 16 18.55 -28.03 7.02
CA LEU A 16 19.90 -28.53 6.73
C LEU A 16 20.94 -27.50 7.18
N ARG A 17 21.85 -27.91 8.07
CA ARG A 17 22.99 -27.13 8.54
C ARG A 17 24.27 -27.95 8.41
N PRO A 18 25.47 -27.34 8.43
CA PRO A 18 26.73 -28.09 8.32
C PRO A 18 26.85 -29.26 9.32
N GLU A 19 26.29 -29.09 10.52
CA GLU A 19 26.27 -30.07 11.60
C GLU A 19 25.22 -31.19 11.47
N GLY A 20 24.27 -31.09 10.53
CA GLY A 20 23.27 -32.12 10.29
C GLY A 20 21.90 -31.63 9.79
N ALA A 21 20.94 -32.54 9.80
CA ALA A 21 19.59 -32.33 9.29
C ALA A 21 18.54 -32.53 10.40
N VAL A 22 17.63 -31.57 10.58
CA VAL A 22 16.58 -31.63 11.60
C VAL A 22 15.22 -31.35 10.96
N ARG A 23 14.21 -32.20 11.24
CA ARG A 23 12.82 -31.94 10.83
C ARG A 23 12.28 -30.73 11.57
N VAL A 24 11.62 -29.83 10.84
CA VAL A 24 11.06 -28.60 11.39
C VAL A 24 9.63 -28.40 10.91
N HIS A 25 8.90 -27.53 11.59
CA HIS A 25 7.71 -26.87 11.06
C HIS A 25 7.97 -25.37 10.97
N ARG A 26 7.46 -24.75 9.91
CA ARG A 26 7.51 -23.31 9.70
C ARG A 26 6.13 -22.81 9.30
N THR A 27 5.72 -21.71 9.91
CA THR A 27 4.53 -20.98 9.48
C THR A 27 4.91 -20.13 8.28
N LEU A 28 4.20 -20.30 7.18
CA LEU A 28 4.40 -19.59 5.92
C LEU A 28 3.16 -18.72 5.65
N PRO A 29 3.31 -17.52 5.07
CA PRO A 29 2.16 -16.72 4.71
C PRO A 29 1.44 -17.37 3.51
N GLU A 30 0.12 -17.26 3.49
CA GLU A 30 -0.68 -17.68 2.35
C GLU A 30 -0.68 -16.60 1.28
N GLU A 31 -0.66 -17.01 0.01
CA GLU A 31 -0.71 -16.13 -1.14
C GLU A 31 -1.80 -16.63 -2.10
N SER A 32 -2.88 -15.87 -2.22
CA SER A 32 -4.05 -16.23 -3.01
C SER A 32 -4.21 -15.28 -4.20
N ALA A 33 -4.68 -15.81 -5.33
CA ALA A 33 -5.10 -14.98 -6.44
C ALA A 33 -6.35 -14.18 -6.04
N VAL A 34 -6.29 -12.86 -6.17
CA VAL A 34 -7.40 -11.94 -5.91
C VAL A 34 -7.73 -11.20 -7.20
N ALA A 35 -8.89 -11.48 -7.76
CA ALA A 35 -9.42 -10.81 -8.94
C ALA A 35 -10.18 -9.54 -8.53
N MET A 36 -9.77 -8.40 -9.09
CA MET A 36 -10.49 -7.13 -9.00
C MET A 36 -11.53 -7.09 -10.11
N VAL A 37 -12.78 -7.34 -9.77
CA VAL A 37 -13.89 -7.45 -10.72
C VAL A 37 -14.76 -6.22 -10.61
N TYR A 38 -14.90 -5.47 -11.69
CA TYR A 38 -15.78 -4.30 -11.76
C TYR A 38 -16.91 -4.57 -12.73
N ASP A 39 -18.13 -4.49 -12.23
CA ASP A 39 -19.35 -4.64 -13.03
C ASP A 39 -19.35 -5.92 -13.88
N GLY A 40 -18.94 -7.03 -13.27
CA GLY A 40 -18.88 -8.35 -13.90
C GLY A 40 -17.65 -8.60 -14.78
N THR A 41 -16.73 -7.66 -14.90
CA THR A 41 -15.50 -7.81 -15.72
C THR A 41 -14.24 -7.70 -14.86
N THR A 42 -13.39 -8.71 -14.93
CA THR A 42 -12.07 -8.72 -14.28
C THR A 42 -11.17 -7.63 -14.87
N GLN A 43 -10.71 -6.73 -14.01
CA GLN A 43 -9.77 -5.67 -14.35
C GLN A 43 -8.32 -6.11 -14.15
N ALA A 44 -8.04 -6.80 -13.05
CA ALA A 44 -6.70 -7.29 -12.71
C ALA A 44 -6.81 -8.51 -11.80
N VAL A 45 -5.76 -9.33 -11.78
CA VAL A 45 -5.58 -10.41 -10.80
C VAL A 45 -4.24 -10.22 -10.13
N MET A 46 -4.24 -10.10 -8.81
CA MET A 46 -3.03 -9.92 -8.01
C MET A 46 -2.86 -11.09 -7.07
N MET A 47 -1.62 -11.53 -6.87
CA MET A 47 -1.28 -12.41 -5.77
C MET A 47 -1.23 -11.59 -4.48
N ALA A 48 -2.01 -11.96 -3.46
CA ALA A 48 -2.11 -11.22 -2.21
C ALA A 48 -2.40 -12.15 -1.03
N THR A 49 -2.07 -11.68 0.17
CA THR A 49 -2.51 -12.36 1.40
C THR A 49 -4.03 -12.30 1.51
N PRO A 50 -4.74 -13.42 1.79
CA PRO A 50 -6.21 -13.53 1.82
C PRO A 50 -6.83 -12.87 3.07
N ALA A 51 -6.50 -11.61 3.30
CA ALA A 51 -6.86 -10.80 4.45
C ALA A 51 -7.19 -9.39 4.00
N ASP A 52 -8.13 -8.74 4.68
CA ASP A 52 -8.44 -7.32 4.48
C ASP A 52 -8.75 -6.99 3.00
N ILE A 53 -9.39 -7.92 2.29
CA ILE A 53 -9.61 -7.85 0.83
C ILE A 53 -10.54 -6.70 0.45
N THR A 54 -11.52 -6.35 1.30
CA THR A 54 -12.33 -5.14 1.10
C THR A 54 -11.46 -3.88 1.11
N ASP A 55 -10.48 -3.80 2.01
CA ASP A 55 -9.55 -2.67 2.04
C ASP A 55 -8.62 -2.70 0.83
N PHE A 56 -8.17 -3.89 0.41
CA PHE A 56 -7.36 -4.04 -0.80
C PHE A 56 -8.10 -3.55 -2.04
N ALA A 57 -9.35 -3.99 -2.23
CA ALA A 57 -10.18 -3.63 -3.36
C ALA A 57 -10.42 -2.12 -3.44
N LEU A 58 -10.75 -1.48 -2.31
CA LEU A 58 -10.95 -0.04 -2.27
C LEU A 58 -9.64 0.72 -2.55
N GLY A 59 -8.55 0.33 -1.90
CA GLY A 59 -7.27 1.00 -2.08
C GLY A 59 -6.71 0.86 -3.48
N PHE A 60 -6.85 -0.33 -4.09
CA PHE A 60 -6.52 -0.56 -5.49
C PHE A 60 -7.36 0.34 -6.40
N SER A 61 -8.67 0.44 -6.16
CA SER A 61 -9.58 1.29 -6.96
C SER A 61 -9.18 2.76 -6.94
N LEU A 62 -8.78 3.28 -5.78
CA LEU A 62 -8.32 4.65 -5.60
C LEU A 62 -6.93 4.85 -6.23
N GLY A 63 -5.99 3.94 -5.95
CA GLY A 63 -4.61 4.03 -6.42
C GLY A 63 -4.48 3.96 -7.95
N GLU A 64 -5.35 3.19 -8.61
CA GLU A 64 -5.39 3.05 -10.07
C GLU A 64 -6.26 4.11 -10.77
N GLY A 65 -6.87 5.02 -9.99
CA GLY A 65 -7.78 6.06 -10.50
C GLY A 65 -9.03 5.47 -11.18
N ILE A 66 -9.48 4.30 -10.74
CA ILE A 66 -10.77 3.72 -11.18
C ILE A 66 -11.91 4.53 -10.55
N VAL A 67 -11.72 4.94 -9.30
CA VAL A 67 -12.56 5.89 -8.58
C VAL A 67 -11.69 6.97 -7.95
N ASP A 68 -12.24 8.17 -7.82
CA ASP A 68 -11.61 9.28 -7.11
C ASP A 68 -12.11 9.38 -5.65
N ASP A 69 -13.33 8.89 -5.39
CA ASP A 69 -13.98 8.87 -4.08
C ASP A 69 -14.50 7.45 -3.79
N PRO A 70 -14.28 6.90 -2.58
CA PRO A 70 -14.85 5.61 -2.16
C PRO A 70 -16.37 5.46 -2.38
N ALA A 71 -17.12 6.56 -2.26
CA ALA A 71 -18.57 6.59 -2.46
C ALA A 71 -18.99 6.31 -3.91
N GLN A 72 -18.06 6.35 -4.87
CA GLN A 72 -18.32 5.98 -6.26
C GLN A 72 -18.36 4.46 -6.47
N ILE A 73 -18.06 3.67 -5.44
CA ILE A 73 -18.29 2.23 -5.40
C ILE A 73 -19.58 2.00 -4.60
N GLU A 74 -20.63 1.54 -5.28
CA GLU A 74 -21.95 1.31 -4.70
C GLU A 74 -21.94 0.10 -3.75
N GLU A 75 -21.22 -0.95 -4.15
CA GLU A 75 -21.15 -2.21 -3.41
C GLU A 75 -19.79 -2.90 -3.61
N ILE A 76 -19.31 -3.55 -2.55
CA ILE A 76 -18.14 -4.45 -2.59
C ILE A 76 -18.55 -5.81 -2.02
N GLU A 77 -18.47 -6.85 -2.83
CA GLU A 77 -18.69 -8.24 -2.43
C GLU A 77 -17.36 -9.01 -2.50
N ILE A 78 -17.00 -9.72 -1.43
CA ILE A 78 -15.85 -10.64 -1.42
C ILE A 78 -16.37 -12.07 -1.58
N ALA A 79 -16.11 -12.66 -2.74
CA ALA A 79 -16.62 -13.97 -3.13
C ALA A 79 -15.45 -14.97 -3.26
N PRO A 80 -15.24 -15.87 -2.28
CA PRO A 80 -14.22 -16.92 -2.38
C PRO A 80 -14.59 -17.92 -3.48
N GLN A 81 -13.62 -18.22 -4.34
CA GLN A 81 -13.71 -19.16 -5.46
C GLN A 81 -12.80 -20.37 -5.21
N GLU A 82 -12.93 -21.39 -6.06
CA GLU A 82 -12.07 -22.59 -6.00
C GLU A 82 -10.57 -22.24 -6.14
N ASN A 83 -10.25 -21.31 -7.04
CA ASN A 83 -8.88 -20.94 -7.40
C ASN A 83 -8.44 -19.56 -6.87
N GLY A 84 -9.15 -18.98 -5.91
CA GLY A 84 -8.82 -17.66 -5.40
C GLY A 84 -10.01 -16.90 -4.82
N ILE A 85 -9.98 -15.58 -4.94
CA ILE A 85 -10.97 -14.67 -4.38
C ILE A 85 -11.36 -13.67 -5.45
N GLU A 86 -12.65 -13.42 -5.62
CA GLU A 86 -13.13 -12.28 -6.37
C GLU A 86 -13.50 -11.16 -5.41
N ALA A 87 -12.89 -10.00 -5.57
CA ALA A 87 -13.38 -8.74 -5.03
C ALA A 87 -14.23 -8.07 -6.10
N ARG A 88 -15.55 -8.19 -5.96
CA ARG A 88 -16.52 -7.67 -6.92
C ARG A 88 -16.97 -6.29 -6.47
N MET A 89 -16.94 -5.35 -7.40
CA MET A 89 -17.25 -3.95 -7.18
C MET A 89 -18.28 -3.51 -8.20
N TRP A 90 -19.32 -2.82 -7.72
CA TRP A 90 -20.31 -2.17 -8.57
C TRP A 90 -20.05 -0.68 -8.54
N LEU A 91 -19.79 -0.11 -9.71
CA LEU A 91 -19.45 1.30 -9.84
C LEU A 91 -20.68 2.14 -10.16
N HIS A 92 -20.65 3.38 -9.67
CA HIS A 92 -21.52 4.44 -10.16
C HIS A 92 -21.47 4.54 -11.70
N PRO A 93 -22.58 4.91 -12.36
CA PRO A 93 -22.67 4.89 -13.83
C PRO A 93 -21.59 5.70 -14.57
N ASP A 94 -21.15 6.83 -14.00
CA ASP A 94 -20.09 7.67 -14.58
C ASP A 94 -18.73 6.96 -14.57
N ARG A 95 -18.37 6.31 -13.45
CA ARG A 95 -17.11 5.55 -13.32
C ARG A 95 -17.12 4.29 -14.17
N ARG A 96 -18.26 3.59 -14.24
CA ARG A 96 -18.44 2.44 -15.14
C ARG A 96 -18.16 2.82 -16.59
N ALA A 97 -18.79 3.89 -17.08
CA ALA A 97 -18.59 4.37 -18.45
C ALA A 97 -17.14 4.79 -18.72
N ALA A 98 -16.49 5.44 -17.75
CA ALA A 98 -15.08 5.83 -17.85
C ALA A 98 -14.16 4.59 -17.93
N LEU A 99 -14.39 3.57 -17.10
CA LEU A 99 -13.60 2.34 -17.09
C LEU A 99 -13.79 1.54 -18.39
N GLU A 100 -15.01 1.45 -18.91
CA GLU A 100 -15.31 0.83 -20.21
C GLU A 100 -14.62 1.56 -21.38
N ALA A 101 -14.60 2.90 -21.36
CA ALA A 101 -13.87 3.69 -22.34
C ALA A 101 -12.36 3.42 -22.27
N ARG A 102 -11.78 3.40 -21.06
CA ARG A 102 -10.36 3.07 -20.82
C ARG A 102 -10.02 1.67 -21.33
N ARG A 103 -10.86 0.66 -21.08
CA ARG A 103 -10.67 -0.71 -21.58
C ARG A 103 -10.64 -0.79 -23.11
N ARG A 104 -11.55 -0.08 -23.78
CA ARG A 104 -11.59 -0.04 -25.25
C ARG A 104 -10.33 0.61 -25.84
N TYR A 105 -9.80 1.63 -25.17
CA TYR A 105 -8.53 2.24 -25.56
C TYR A 105 -7.36 1.25 -25.41
N MET A 106 -7.28 0.56 -24.26
CA MET A 106 -6.21 -0.41 -23.97
C MET A 106 -6.22 -1.67 -24.86
N ALA A 107 -7.39 -2.08 -25.36
CA ALA A 107 -7.52 -3.21 -26.29
C ALA A 107 -7.07 -2.88 -27.73
N GLY A 108 -6.59 -1.66 -27.99
CA GLY A 108 -5.99 -1.28 -29.26
C GLY A 108 -4.68 -2.04 -29.57
N PRO A 109 -4.15 -1.94 -30.81
CA PRO A 109 -3.12 -2.84 -31.35
C PRO A 109 -1.73 -2.78 -30.68
N VAL A 110 -1.56 -1.99 -29.61
CA VAL A 110 -0.26 -1.69 -28.97
C VAL A 110 -0.23 -1.90 -27.45
N GLY A 111 -1.36 -2.19 -26.79
CA GLY A 111 -1.40 -2.30 -25.33
C GLY A 111 -1.13 -3.71 -24.82
N CYS A 112 -0.17 -3.89 -23.91
CA CYS A 112 -0.03 -5.16 -23.16
C CYS A 112 -1.08 -5.31 -22.04
N GLY A 113 -1.93 -4.28 -21.84
CA GLY A 113 -3.07 -4.29 -20.91
C GLY A 113 -2.71 -4.31 -19.42
N LEU A 114 -1.47 -4.67 -19.07
CA LEU A 114 -1.08 -4.98 -17.69
C LEU A 114 -0.63 -3.74 -16.90
N CYS A 115 -0.06 -2.74 -17.56
CA CYS A 115 0.43 -1.52 -16.93
C CYS A 115 -0.33 -0.24 -17.33
N GLY A 116 -1.17 -0.28 -18.38
CA GLY A 116 -1.91 0.91 -18.81
C GLY A 116 -1.04 2.06 -19.32
N ILE A 117 0.26 1.81 -19.54
CA ILE A 117 1.26 2.79 -19.95
C ILE A 117 1.66 2.44 -21.38
N ASP A 118 1.22 3.26 -22.33
CA ASP A 118 1.48 3.07 -23.76
C ASP A 118 2.61 3.99 -24.25
N SER A 119 3.19 4.82 -23.35
CA SER A 119 4.31 5.70 -23.68
C SER A 119 5.27 5.98 -22.53
N LEU A 120 6.53 6.29 -22.86
CA LEU A 120 7.51 6.80 -21.89
C LEU A 120 7.05 8.11 -21.22
N SER A 121 6.26 8.92 -21.92
CA SER A 121 5.65 10.14 -21.38
C SER A 121 4.61 9.83 -20.29
N GLU A 122 3.83 8.77 -20.43
CA GLU A 122 2.89 8.33 -19.40
C GLU A 122 3.61 7.75 -18.19
N ALA A 123 4.69 6.97 -18.42
CA ALA A 123 5.53 6.44 -17.35
C ALA A 123 6.19 7.55 -16.50
N THR A 124 6.38 8.74 -17.08
CA THR A 124 7.07 9.88 -16.47
C THR A 124 6.16 11.07 -16.18
N ARG A 125 4.84 10.89 -16.28
CA ARG A 125 3.86 11.97 -16.04
C ARG A 125 4.05 12.54 -14.62
N PRO A 126 4.11 13.88 -14.47
CA PRO A 126 4.18 14.48 -13.15
C PRO A 126 2.92 14.15 -12.34
N LEU A 127 3.14 13.82 -11.07
CA LEU A 127 2.08 13.55 -10.11
C LEU A 127 1.38 14.83 -9.69
N PRO A 128 0.10 14.77 -9.29
CA PRO A 128 -0.56 15.92 -8.68
C PRO A 128 0.23 16.33 -7.42
N PRO A 129 0.42 17.63 -7.17
CA PRO A 129 1.06 18.07 -5.95
C PRO A 129 0.18 17.70 -4.75
N VAL A 130 0.80 17.12 -3.72
CA VAL A 130 0.10 16.78 -2.49
C VAL A 130 -0.11 18.03 -1.65
N SER A 131 -1.33 18.17 -1.11
CA SER A 131 -1.59 19.14 -0.04
C SER A 131 -1.07 18.62 1.30
N GLY A 132 -0.95 19.47 2.32
CA GLY A 132 -0.50 19.05 3.66
C GLY A 132 0.61 19.88 4.26
N ASP A 133 0.73 21.15 3.90
CA ASP A 133 1.74 22.06 4.47
C ASP A 133 1.51 22.37 5.95
N ALA A 134 0.36 21.98 6.50
CA ALA A 134 0.07 22.04 7.92
C ALA A 134 0.63 20.85 8.71
N LEU A 135 0.96 19.72 8.06
CA LEU A 135 1.46 18.54 8.76
C LEU A 135 2.82 18.84 9.42
N ARG A 136 2.93 18.52 10.71
CA ARG A 136 4.16 18.60 11.49
C ARG A 136 4.40 17.27 12.17
N LEU A 137 5.54 16.65 11.88
CA LEU A 137 6.02 15.44 12.53
C LEU A 137 7.29 15.79 13.30
N THR A 138 7.37 15.37 14.55
CA THR A 138 8.60 15.52 15.31
C THR A 138 9.66 14.54 14.79
N ARG A 139 10.94 14.88 14.98
CA ARG A 139 12.04 13.96 14.69
C ARG A 139 11.88 12.62 15.41
N ALA A 140 11.40 12.65 16.66
CA ALA A 140 11.18 11.44 17.45
C ALA A 140 10.15 10.51 16.81
N GLU A 141 9.02 11.06 16.34
CA GLU A 141 7.98 10.27 15.67
C GLU A 141 8.49 9.64 14.38
N VAL A 142 9.22 10.38 13.54
CA VAL A 142 9.78 9.84 12.30
C VAL A 142 10.84 8.77 12.58
N ALA A 143 11.72 9.02 13.55
CA ALA A 143 12.77 8.09 13.96
C ALA A 143 12.22 6.77 14.52
N GLN A 144 11.07 6.82 15.20
CA GLN A 144 10.42 5.66 15.81
C GLN A 144 9.36 5.01 14.92
N ALA A 145 8.98 5.63 13.81
CA ALA A 145 7.85 5.22 12.98
C ALA A 145 7.89 3.75 12.56
N ALA A 146 9.04 3.29 12.06
CA ALA A 146 9.21 1.91 11.61
C ALA A 146 9.22 0.91 12.76
N ASP A 147 9.81 1.27 13.90
CA ASP A 147 9.85 0.44 15.10
C ASP A 147 8.45 0.33 15.71
N ALA A 148 7.68 1.44 15.73
CA ALA A 148 6.29 1.46 16.12
C ALA A 148 5.44 0.56 15.21
N LEU A 149 5.64 0.63 13.88
CA LEU A 149 4.94 -0.23 12.92
C LEU A 149 5.22 -1.72 13.17
N ARG A 150 6.37 -2.10 13.73
CA ARG A 150 6.67 -3.51 14.07
C ARG A 150 5.66 -4.11 15.04
N ALA A 151 5.13 -3.32 15.97
CA ALA A 151 4.10 -3.77 16.91
C ALA A 151 2.74 -4.08 16.26
N HIS A 152 2.56 -3.73 14.98
CA HIS A 152 1.31 -3.94 14.24
C HIS A 152 1.47 -4.96 13.09
N GLN A 153 2.41 -5.90 13.21
CA GLN A 153 2.70 -6.89 12.15
C GLN A 153 2.56 -8.35 12.63
N PRO A 154 1.36 -8.79 13.07
CA PRO A 154 1.16 -10.14 13.59
C PRO A 154 1.42 -11.25 12.56
N LEU A 155 1.24 -11.02 11.25
CA LEU A 155 1.59 -12.00 10.22
C LEU A 155 3.10 -12.08 10.04
N HIS A 156 3.80 -10.95 10.06
CA HIS A 156 5.25 -10.91 9.99
C HIS A 156 5.89 -11.60 11.20
N ASP A 157 5.34 -11.41 12.40
CA ASP A 157 5.86 -12.07 13.61
C ASP A 157 5.73 -13.60 13.53
N GLN A 158 4.72 -14.10 12.81
CA GLN A 158 4.52 -15.53 12.60
C GLN A 158 5.39 -16.10 11.48
N THR A 159 5.62 -15.32 10.42
CA THR A 159 6.12 -15.85 9.14
C THR A 159 7.46 -15.28 8.69
N HIS A 160 7.81 -14.09 9.16
CA HIS A 160 8.93 -13.25 8.70
C HIS A 160 8.95 -12.98 7.19
N ALA A 161 7.79 -13.09 6.53
CA ALA A 161 7.68 -13.09 5.07
C ALA A 161 6.55 -12.19 4.54
N SER A 162 6.06 -11.26 5.36
CA SER A 162 5.14 -10.19 4.93
C SER A 162 5.83 -8.82 4.97
N HIS A 163 5.31 -7.93 4.14
CA HIS A 163 5.49 -6.49 4.23
C HIS A 163 4.31 -5.83 4.96
N ALA A 164 4.53 -4.60 5.41
CA ALA A 164 3.52 -3.80 6.07
C ALA A 164 3.55 -2.35 5.61
N ALA A 165 2.36 -1.75 5.62
CA ALA A 165 2.16 -0.32 5.52
C ALA A 165 1.41 0.15 6.77
N GLY A 166 1.91 1.19 7.42
CA GLY A 166 1.28 1.87 8.54
C GLY A 166 0.96 3.32 8.24
N PHE A 167 0.02 3.90 8.98
CA PHE A 167 -0.26 5.32 8.97
C PHE A 167 0.04 5.94 10.33
N LEU A 168 1.02 6.84 10.34
CA LEU A 168 1.46 7.60 11.50
C LEU A 168 0.71 8.93 11.58
N VAL A 169 0.10 9.22 12.72
CA VAL A 169 -0.53 10.52 12.98
C VAL A 169 0.24 11.24 14.10
N PRO A 170 0.57 12.54 13.95
CA PRO A 170 1.26 13.31 14.98
C PRO A 170 0.56 13.21 16.35
N GLY A 171 1.33 12.97 17.39
CA GLY A 171 0.88 12.79 18.78
C GLY A 171 0.19 11.45 19.08
N GLN A 172 -0.12 10.63 18.07
CA GLN A 172 -0.90 9.40 18.23
C GLN A 172 -0.10 8.13 17.90
N GLY A 173 0.97 8.23 17.12
CA GLY A 173 1.72 7.08 16.64
C GLY A 173 1.03 6.38 15.47
N ILE A 174 1.26 5.08 15.31
CA ILE A 174 0.65 4.29 14.23
C ILE A 174 -0.82 4.03 14.58
N VAL A 175 -1.74 4.68 13.86
CA VAL A 175 -3.19 4.54 14.09
C VAL A 175 -3.81 3.42 13.27
N MET A 176 -3.12 2.96 12.23
CA MET A 176 -3.59 1.91 11.33
C MET A 176 -2.44 1.21 10.64
N ALA A 177 -2.55 -0.10 10.42
CA ALA A 177 -1.58 -0.86 9.64
C ALA A 177 -2.25 -1.99 8.86
N ARG A 178 -1.65 -2.37 7.73
CA ARG A 178 -2.03 -3.52 6.91
C ARG A 178 -0.81 -4.29 6.47
N GLU A 179 -0.95 -5.61 6.40
CA GLU A 179 0.09 -6.54 5.97
C GLU A 179 -0.30 -7.25 4.67
N ASP A 180 0.72 -7.57 3.88
CA ASP A 180 0.60 -8.43 2.72
C ASP A 180 1.97 -9.00 2.35
N VAL A 181 2.00 -10.16 1.67
CA VAL A 181 3.24 -10.67 1.04
C VAL A 181 3.81 -9.63 0.05
N GLY A 182 2.95 -8.92 -0.68
CA GLY A 182 3.33 -7.85 -1.60
C GLY A 182 3.32 -6.46 -0.95
N ARG A 183 4.43 -5.73 -1.02
CA ARG A 183 4.53 -4.35 -0.51
C ARG A 183 3.52 -3.36 -1.11
N HIS A 184 3.16 -3.53 -2.39
CA HIS A 184 2.18 -2.66 -3.06
C HIS A 184 0.77 -2.94 -2.53
N ASN A 185 0.42 -4.22 -2.37
CA ASN A 185 -0.86 -4.64 -1.81
C ASN A 185 -1.00 -4.19 -0.34
N ALA A 186 0.07 -4.22 0.45
CA ALA A 186 0.06 -3.72 1.82
C ALA A 186 -0.29 -2.22 1.85
N LEU A 187 0.30 -1.42 0.95
CA LEU A 187 -0.02 -0.01 0.81
C LEU A 187 -1.46 0.21 0.30
N ASP A 188 -1.91 -0.52 -0.71
CA ASP A 188 -3.30 -0.42 -1.18
C ASP A 188 -4.27 -0.75 -0.06
N LYS A 189 -4.07 -1.85 0.65
CA LYS A 189 -4.89 -2.20 1.83
C LYS A 189 -4.91 -1.07 2.85
N LEU A 190 -3.77 -0.44 3.14
CA LEU A 190 -3.75 0.70 4.05
C LEU A 190 -4.56 1.88 3.51
N ILE A 191 -4.39 2.24 2.23
CA ILE A 191 -5.14 3.33 1.58
C ILE A 191 -6.64 3.08 1.67
N GLY A 192 -7.10 1.86 1.34
CA GLY A 192 -8.50 1.50 1.45
C GLY A 192 -9.00 1.49 2.89
N ALA A 193 -8.18 1.04 3.84
CA ALA A 193 -8.54 1.07 5.26
C ALA A 193 -8.71 2.51 5.78
N LEU A 194 -7.82 3.44 5.40
CA LEU A 194 -7.92 4.87 5.72
C LEU A 194 -9.18 5.48 5.12
N ALA A 195 -9.45 5.18 3.84
CA ALA A 195 -10.62 5.66 3.13
C ALA A 195 -11.93 5.21 3.80
N ARG A 196 -12.04 3.93 4.19
CA ARG A 196 -13.21 3.41 4.93
C ARG A 196 -13.36 4.04 6.30
N ALA A 197 -12.25 4.29 6.99
CA ALA A 197 -12.24 4.94 8.28
C ALA A 197 -12.40 6.47 8.20
N ARG A 198 -12.45 7.04 6.99
CA ARG A 198 -12.49 8.49 6.73
C ARG A 198 -11.32 9.24 7.38
N VAL A 199 -10.16 8.60 7.45
CA VAL A 199 -8.91 9.23 7.91
C VAL A 199 -8.28 9.92 6.71
N ALA A 200 -8.10 11.24 6.80
CA ALA A 200 -7.50 12.01 5.72
C ALA A 200 -6.01 11.67 5.58
N PRO A 201 -5.52 11.21 4.42
CA PRO A 201 -4.10 10.91 4.23
C PRO A 201 -3.19 12.13 4.46
N ALA A 202 -3.72 13.34 4.26
CA ALA A 202 -3.05 14.61 4.55
C ALA A 202 -2.74 14.85 6.05
N SER A 203 -3.38 14.11 6.97
CA SER A 203 -3.22 14.30 8.41
C SER A 203 -2.03 13.54 9.01
N GLY A 204 -1.23 12.84 8.20
CA GLY A 204 -0.20 11.95 8.71
C GLY A 204 0.84 11.53 7.67
N ALA A 205 1.58 10.47 8.00
CA ALA A 205 2.60 9.88 7.14
C ALA A 205 2.33 8.40 6.89
N PHE A 206 2.55 7.99 5.64
CA PHE A 206 2.68 6.58 5.30
C PHE A 206 4.02 6.05 5.81
N VAL A 207 4.03 4.86 6.42
CA VAL A 207 5.22 4.20 6.96
C VAL A 207 5.32 2.81 6.32
N LEU A 208 6.41 2.51 5.63
CA LEU A 208 6.57 1.26 4.87
C LEU A 208 7.79 0.45 5.35
N THR A 209 7.62 -0.88 5.47
CA THR A 209 8.73 -1.81 5.78
C THR A 209 9.57 -2.22 4.57
N SER A 210 9.33 -1.59 3.41
CA SER A 210 9.93 -1.98 2.13
C SER A 210 10.81 -0.87 1.53
N ARG A 211 11.43 -1.16 0.38
CA ARG A 211 12.09 -0.15 -0.48
C ARG A 211 11.05 0.72 -1.17
N LEU A 212 11.39 1.98 -1.46
CA LEU A 212 10.49 2.90 -2.17
C LEU A 212 10.73 2.85 -3.69
N SER A 213 9.83 2.16 -4.39
CA SER A 213 9.71 2.20 -5.86
C SER A 213 8.90 3.41 -6.31
N VAL A 214 8.92 3.68 -7.61
CA VAL A 214 8.09 4.70 -8.27
C VAL A 214 6.62 4.51 -7.92
N GLU A 215 6.09 3.30 -8.11
CA GLU A 215 4.67 2.98 -7.87
C GLU A 215 4.23 3.27 -6.43
N LEU A 216 5.07 2.99 -5.43
CA LEU A 216 4.73 3.29 -4.03
C LEU A 216 4.59 4.79 -3.78
N VAL A 217 5.50 5.60 -4.35
CA VAL A 217 5.42 7.06 -4.26
C VAL A 217 4.19 7.59 -5.00
N GLN A 218 3.88 7.04 -6.19
CA GLN A 218 2.69 7.41 -6.95
C GLN A 218 1.41 7.13 -6.17
N LYS A 219 1.27 5.95 -5.57
CA LYS A 219 0.12 5.58 -4.75
C LYS A 219 -0.05 6.50 -3.53
N CYS A 220 1.04 6.83 -2.85
CA CYS A 220 1.00 7.80 -1.75
C CYS A 220 0.58 9.20 -2.22
N ALA A 221 1.09 9.65 -3.38
CA ALA A 221 0.72 10.94 -3.95
C ALA A 221 -0.76 11.01 -4.37
N ILE A 222 -1.23 9.97 -5.07
CA ILE A 222 -2.63 9.83 -5.51
C ILE A 222 -3.57 9.78 -4.30
N ALA A 223 -3.18 9.09 -3.23
CA ALA A 223 -3.93 9.09 -1.98
C ALA A 223 -3.88 10.46 -1.25
N GLY A 224 -3.04 11.40 -1.66
CA GLY A 224 -2.91 12.71 -1.01
C GLY A 224 -2.07 12.69 0.27
N GLY A 225 -1.12 11.77 0.39
CA GLY A 225 -0.21 11.66 1.53
C GLY A 225 1.03 12.56 1.40
N PRO A 226 1.22 13.56 2.29
CA PRO A 226 2.33 14.52 2.22
C PRO A 226 3.65 14.02 2.79
N ALA A 227 3.66 12.85 3.42
CA ALA A 227 4.84 12.28 4.04
C ALA A 227 4.90 10.76 3.87
N LEU A 228 6.10 10.26 3.58
CA LEU A 228 6.41 8.86 3.38
C LEU A 228 7.72 8.52 4.10
N VAL A 229 7.64 7.57 5.03
CA VAL A 229 8.75 7.08 5.84
C VAL A 229 9.00 5.62 5.49
N ALA A 230 10.25 5.23 5.24
CA ALA A 230 10.59 3.85 4.89
C ALA A 230 11.82 3.32 5.61
N VAL A 231 11.82 2.00 5.84
CA VAL A 231 12.96 1.28 6.43
C VAL A 231 14.15 1.17 5.47
N SER A 232 13.89 1.19 4.16
CA SER A 232 14.91 0.94 3.12
C SER A 232 14.98 2.04 2.07
N ALA A 233 15.97 1.94 1.18
CA ALA A 233 16.32 3.00 0.23
C ALA A 233 15.20 3.29 -0.78
N PRO A 234 15.01 4.55 -1.20
CA PRO A 234 14.30 4.90 -2.42
C PRO A 234 15.16 4.64 -3.65
N THR A 235 14.52 4.41 -4.79
CA THR A 235 15.23 4.58 -6.07
C THR A 235 15.38 6.08 -6.39
N ALA A 236 16.41 6.47 -7.13
CA ALA A 236 16.59 7.86 -7.53
C ALA A 236 15.39 8.42 -8.32
N HIS A 237 14.68 7.57 -9.08
CA HIS A 237 13.49 8.00 -9.79
C HIS A 237 12.29 8.23 -8.87
N ALA A 238 12.09 7.35 -7.87
CA ALA A 238 11.08 7.54 -6.85
C ALA A 238 11.30 8.85 -6.07
N LEU A 239 12.56 9.19 -5.78
CA LEU A 239 12.90 10.47 -5.14
C LEU A 239 12.50 11.67 -5.99
N ARG A 240 12.84 11.70 -7.28
CA ARG A 240 12.43 12.80 -8.18
C ARG A 240 10.91 12.98 -8.24
N LEU A 241 10.16 11.88 -8.19
CA LEU A 241 8.70 11.93 -8.14
C LEU A 241 8.19 12.49 -6.82
N ALA A 242 8.78 12.09 -5.69
CA ALA A 242 8.43 12.63 -4.38
C ALA A 242 8.74 14.14 -4.30
N GLU A 243 9.88 14.59 -4.85
CA GLU A 243 10.23 16.00 -4.98
C GLU A 243 9.20 16.77 -5.80
N GLY A 244 8.87 16.28 -7.01
CA GLY A 244 7.89 16.94 -7.88
C GLY A 244 6.47 16.96 -7.30
N ALA A 245 6.11 15.92 -6.54
CA ALA A 245 4.79 15.80 -5.91
C ALA A 245 4.67 16.59 -4.59
N GLY A 246 5.75 17.13 -4.03
CA GLY A 246 5.69 17.82 -2.73
C GLY A 246 5.76 16.91 -1.51
N ILE A 247 6.16 15.64 -1.66
CA ILE A 247 6.16 14.63 -0.60
C ILE A 247 7.44 14.71 0.24
N THR A 248 7.28 14.72 1.56
CA THR A 248 8.37 14.53 2.52
C THR A 248 8.81 13.08 2.50
N LEU A 249 9.99 12.78 1.97
CA LEU A 249 10.50 11.41 1.90
C LEU A 249 11.62 11.23 2.92
N ALA A 250 11.35 10.41 3.94
CA ALA A 250 12.34 9.94 4.89
C ALA A 250 12.61 8.44 4.66
N ALA A 251 13.87 8.04 4.65
CA ALA A 251 14.26 6.64 4.47
C ALA A 251 15.30 6.23 5.51
N PHE A 252 15.62 4.94 5.52
CA PHE A 252 16.49 4.34 6.53
C PHE A 252 16.04 4.62 7.96
N ALA A 253 14.72 4.76 8.16
CA ALA A 253 14.12 4.98 9.47
C ALA A 253 14.20 3.69 10.29
N ARG A 254 15.26 3.56 11.10
CA ARG A 254 15.52 2.39 11.96
C ARG A 254 16.47 2.78 13.08
N GLY A 255 16.31 2.15 14.26
CA GLY A 255 17.25 2.33 15.37
C GLY A 255 17.35 3.76 15.88
N GLY A 256 16.27 4.54 15.79
CA GLY A 256 16.20 5.91 16.28
C GLY A 256 16.78 6.99 15.36
N GLY A 257 17.13 6.67 14.11
CA GLY A 257 17.60 7.62 13.11
C GLY A 257 16.92 7.45 11.76
N PHE A 258 17.08 8.45 10.86
CA PHE A 258 16.55 8.46 9.50
C PHE A 258 17.27 9.51 8.64
N ASP A 259 17.20 9.34 7.32
CA ASP A 259 17.68 10.31 6.33
C ASP A 259 16.49 10.96 5.62
N VAL A 260 16.50 12.28 5.48
CA VAL A 260 15.46 13.01 4.73
C VAL A 260 15.98 13.37 3.36
N TYR A 261 15.23 13.01 2.31
CA TYR A 261 15.64 13.23 0.93
C TYR A 261 14.86 14.33 0.23
N SER A 262 13.63 14.62 0.66
CA SER A 262 12.79 15.66 0.04
C SER A 262 11.90 16.34 1.07
N HIS A 263 11.57 17.62 0.82
CA HIS A 263 10.58 18.41 1.55
C HIS A 263 10.70 18.35 3.10
N PRO A 264 11.88 18.60 3.69
CA PRO A 264 12.12 18.40 5.13
C PRO A 264 11.33 19.34 6.05
N HIS A 265 10.66 20.36 5.50
CA HIS A 265 9.95 21.40 6.25
C HIS A 265 8.79 20.87 7.12
N ARG A 266 8.31 19.65 6.88
CA ARG A 266 7.28 19.00 7.72
C ARG A 266 7.84 18.30 8.96
N ILE A 267 9.17 18.23 9.11
CA ILE A 267 9.83 17.58 10.24
C ILE A 267 10.40 18.62 11.20
N THR A 268 9.93 18.64 12.44
CA THR A 268 10.30 19.62 13.47
C THR A 268 11.18 19.02 14.58
N SER A 269 11.99 19.86 15.21
CA SER A 269 12.93 19.45 16.28
C SER A 269 12.28 19.21 17.64
N GLU A 270 11.05 19.67 17.87
CA GLU A 270 10.41 19.65 19.20
C GLU A 270 8.97 19.14 19.15
N VAL A 271 8.56 18.45 20.22
CA VAL A 271 7.16 18.34 20.64
C VAL A 271 6.75 19.73 21.06
N THR A 272 5.78 20.33 20.39
CA THR A 272 5.22 21.59 20.87
C THR A 272 4.47 21.30 22.16
N ASP A 273 5.14 21.39 23.31
CA ASP A 273 4.48 21.58 24.59
C ASP A 273 3.71 22.90 24.47
N VAL A 274 2.39 22.81 24.37
CA VAL A 274 1.53 23.97 24.57
C VAL A 274 0.72 23.74 25.83
N ALA A 275 1.00 24.64 26.76
CA ALA A 275 0.36 24.92 28.04
C ALA A 275 -1.17 24.87 28.05
#